data_AF-A8WXB8-F1
#
_entry.id   AF-A8WXB8-F1
#
_cell.length_a   1.000
_cell.length_b   1.000
_cell.length_c   1.000
_cell.angle_alpha   90.00
_cell.angle_beta   90.00
_cell.angle_gamma   90.00
#
_symmetry.space_group_name_H-M   'P 1'
#
loop_
_entity.id
_entity.type
_entity.pdbx_description
1 polymer ?
#
loop_
_entity_poly.entity_id
_entity_poly.type
_entity_poly.pdbx_seq_one_letter_code
_entity_poly.pdbx_strand_id
1 'polypeptide(L)'
;MKELLVLPGKVWNFDPKVLEKIENFPLDGEDVKAVSDGTNVLETIRNVQNGLEMMKTLDVENLGIKDSWDLLDSSLSQFFEILSSQKIWNSSNVSFPTNLPIDTIKTFIEDEYQENQRNDILNFLKEIQILKTDFHEYPNKLEKMNEAMEKMKRWEDEKMNPVKTMVDCFEMECNASLKLPEASN
;
A
#
# COMPACT_ATOMS: atom_id res chain seq x y z
N MET A 1 -7.35 10.26 -5.42
CA MET A 1 -6.18 9.48 -5.90
C MET A 1 -4.83 10.04 -5.46
N LYS A 2 -4.56 11.37 -5.54
CA LYS A 2 -3.27 11.93 -5.09
C LYS A 2 -2.93 11.62 -3.63
N GLU A 3 -3.91 11.44 -2.74
CA GLU A 3 -3.66 11.21 -1.31
C GLU A 3 -3.27 9.76 -0.94
N LEU A 4 -3.64 8.75 -1.72
CA LEU A 4 -3.28 7.35 -1.44
C LEU A 4 -1.84 6.99 -1.86
N LEU A 5 -1.24 7.82 -2.74
CA LEU A 5 0.14 7.66 -3.22
C LEU A 5 1.17 8.42 -2.37
N VAL A 6 0.76 9.14 -1.31
CA VAL A 6 1.67 9.88 -0.40
C VAL A 6 2.22 9.00 0.73
N LEU A 7 1.66 7.81 0.94
CA LEU A 7 2.01 6.94 2.06
C LEU A 7 3.30 6.08 1.92
N PRO A 8 3.87 5.77 0.73
CA PRO A 8 4.99 4.82 0.66
C PRO A 8 6.37 5.45 0.91
N GLY A 9 6.49 6.68 1.43
CA GLY A 9 7.81 7.27 1.68
C GLY A 9 8.51 6.77 2.96
N LYS A 10 7.74 6.37 3.98
CA LYS A 10 8.29 6.08 5.33
C LYS A 10 8.26 4.60 5.73
N VAL A 11 7.52 3.76 5.01
CA VAL A 11 7.36 2.32 5.31
C VAL A 11 8.53 1.47 4.77
N TRP A 12 9.28 1.99 3.79
CA TRP A 12 10.10 1.17 2.89
C TRP A 12 11.48 0.73 3.40
N ASN A 13 11.89 1.12 4.62
CA ASN A 13 13.19 0.72 5.19
C ASN A 13 13.04 0.13 6.61
N PHE A 14 11.99 -0.64 6.85
CA PHE A 14 11.68 -1.13 8.18
C PHE A 14 12.19 -2.57 8.37
N ASP A 15 13.29 -2.74 9.12
CA ASP A 15 13.80 -4.05 9.54
C ASP A 15 12.98 -4.55 10.76
N PRO A 16 12.25 -5.67 10.66
CA PRO A 16 11.45 -6.21 11.76
C PRO A 16 12.25 -6.47 13.04
N LYS A 17 13.56 -6.74 12.94
CA LYS A 17 14.44 -6.96 14.11
C LYS A 17 14.69 -5.71 14.95
N VAL A 18 14.38 -4.53 14.40
CA VAL A 18 14.44 -3.27 15.14
C VAL A 18 13.28 -3.18 16.15
N LEU A 19 12.16 -3.86 15.90
CA LEU A 19 10.98 -3.87 16.78
C LEU A 19 11.22 -4.55 18.11
N GLU A 20 11.97 -5.66 18.12
CA GLU A 20 12.32 -6.37 19.35
C GLU A 20 13.17 -5.52 20.32
N LYS A 21 13.81 -4.45 19.81
CA LYS A 21 14.67 -3.56 20.62
C LYS A 21 13.97 -2.29 21.09
N ILE A 22 12.72 -2.06 20.66
CA ILE A 22 11.93 -0.91 21.09
C ILE A 22 10.98 -1.39 22.19
N GLU A 23 11.32 -1.10 23.45
CA GLU A 23 10.36 -1.25 24.55
C GLU A 23 9.06 -0.51 24.20
N ASN A 24 7.92 -1.21 24.34
CA ASN A 24 6.58 -0.72 24.07
C ASN A 24 6.26 -0.35 22.60
N PHE A 25 6.82 -1.04 21.61
CA PHE A 25 6.37 -0.88 20.22
C PHE A 25 4.90 -1.34 20.04
N PRO A 26 4.06 -0.62 19.28
CA PRO A 26 2.60 -0.83 19.29
C PRO A 26 2.12 -1.93 18.34
N LEU A 27 2.96 -2.42 17.44
CA LEU A 27 2.58 -3.44 16.46
C LEU A 27 3.13 -4.82 16.85
N ASP A 28 2.28 -5.83 16.74
CA ASP A 28 2.65 -7.23 16.87
C ASP A 28 2.93 -7.88 15.50
N GLY A 29 3.16 -9.20 15.50
CA GLY A 29 3.42 -9.94 14.27
C GLY A 29 2.23 -9.98 13.30
N GLU A 30 1.00 -9.91 13.79
CA GLU A 30 -0.20 -9.87 12.95
C GLU A 30 -0.36 -8.49 12.29
N ASP A 31 -0.05 -7.42 13.04
CA ASP A 31 -0.04 -6.06 12.52
C ASP A 31 1.02 -5.87 11.42
N VAL A 32 2.23 -6.40 11.62
CA VAL A 32 3.29 -6.37 10.58
C VAL A 32 2.85 -7.14 9.34
N LYS A 33 2.23 -8.31 9.53
CA LYS A 33 1.66 -9.08 8.42
C LYS A 33 0.56 -8.32 7.70
N ALA A 34 -0.34 -7.66 8.42
CA ALA A 34 -1.42 -6.86 7.83
C ALA A 34 -0.88 -5.72 6.96
N VAL A 35 0.17 -5.02 7.42
CA VAL A 35 0.84 -3.98 6.63
C VAL A 35 1.48 -4.57 5.37
N SER A 36 2.16 -5.71 5.49
CA SER A 36 2.76 -6.40 4.33
C SER A 36 1.69 -6.84 3.32
N ASP A 37 0.61 -7.47 3.79
CA ASP A 37 -0.49 -7.95 2.95
C ASP A 37 -1.17 -6.78 2.22
N GLY A 38 -1.46 -5.68 2.92
CA GLY A 38 -2.03 -4.48 2.32
C GLY A 38 -1.08 -3.80 1.32
N THR A 39 0.23 -3.82 1.58
CA THR A 39 1.23 -3.30 0.64
C THR A 39 1.25 -4.11 -0.66
N ASN A 40 1.23 -5.45 -0.56
CA ASN A 40 1.15 -6.32 -1.73
C ASN A 40 -0.11 -6.05 -2.56
N VAL A 41 -1.26 -5.80 -1.91
CA VAL A 41 -2.50 -5.40 -2.61
C VAL A 41 -2.28 -4.12 -3.42
N LEU A 42 -1.72 -3.08 -2.81
CA LEU A 42 -1.45 -1.80 -3.48
C LEU A 42 -0.44 -1.95 -4.63
N GLU A 43 0.56 -2.81 -4.45
CA GLU A 43 1.57 -3.11 -5.47
C GLU A 43 0.95 -3.80 -6.68
N THR A 44 0.15 -4.85 -6.48
CA THR A 44 -0.55 -5.56 -7.58
C THR A 44 -1.45 -4.59 -8.37
N ILE A 45 -2.23 -3.74 -7.68
CA ILE A 45 -3.07 -2.73 -8.33
C ILE A 45 -2.21 -1.79 -9.19
N ARG A 46 -1.10 -1.31 -8.65
CA ARG A 46 -0.19 -0.41 -9.35
C ARG A 46 0.45 -1.09 -10.56
N ASN A 47 0.84 -2.36 -10.44
CA ASN A 47 1.43 -3.13 -11.53
C ASN A 47 0.44 -3.28 -12.70
N VAL A 48 -0.82 -3.60 -12.40
CA VAL A 48 -1.87 -3.68 -13.42
C VAL A 48 -2.12 -2.31 -14.07
N GLN A 49 -2.16 -1.22 -13.30
CA GLN A 49 -2.30 0.13 -13.86
C GLN A 49 -1.12 0.52 -14.77
N ASN A 50 0.11 0.25 -14.34
CA ASN A 50 1.30 0.50 -15.16
C ASN A 50 1.30 -0.33 -16.44
N GLY A 51 0.89 -1.60 -16.36
CA GLY A 51 0.75 -2.47 -17.51
C GLY A 51 -0.32 -1.96 -18.49
N LEU A 52 -1.44 -1.45 -18.00
CA LEU A 52 -2.47 -0.82 -18.80
C LEU A 52 -1.95 0.41 -19.56
N GLU A 53 -1.16 1.27 -18.91
CA GLU A 53 -0.53 2.41 -19.58
C GLU A 53 0.50 1.98 -20.63
N MET A 54 1.29 0.95 -20.35
CA MET A 54 2.19 0.35 -21.35
C MET A 54 1.40 -0.18 -22.55
N MET A 55 0.26 -0.86 -22.33
CA MET A 55 -0.54 -1.43 -23.41
C MET A 55 -1.05 -0.37 -24.40
N LYS A 56 -1.36 0.85 -23.93
CA LYS A 56 -1.77 1.96 -24.80
C LYS A 56 -0.69 2.39 -25.80
N THR A 57 0.57 2.01 -25.56
CA THR A 57 1.70 2.33 -26.44
C THR A 57 1.99 1.23 -27.46
N LEU A 58 1.33 0.07 -27.35
CA LEU A 58 1.52 -1.05 -28.26
C LEU A 58 0.61 -0.89 -29.48
N ASP A 59 1.19 -1.03 -30.67
CA ASP A 59 0.43 -1.07 -31.92
C ASP A 59 -0.11 -2.50 -32.13
N VAL A 60 -1.37 -2.70 -31.75
CA VAL A 60 -2.09 -3.96 -31.94
C VAL A 60 -3.09 -3.90 -33.10
N GLU A 61 -3.12 -2.82 -33.88
CA GLU A 61 -4.19 -2.55 -34.84
C GLU A 61 -4.26 -3.61 -35.95
N ASN A 62 -3.09 -4.12 -36.35
CA ASN A 62 -2.95 -5.15 -37.38
C ASN A 62 -2.80 -6.56 -36.80
N LEU A 63 -2.96 -6.74 -35.49
CA LEU A 63 -2.84 -8.05 -34.83
C LEU A 63 -4.22 -8.71 -34.73
N GLY A 64 -4.26 -10.04 -34.86
CA GLY A 64 -5.47 -10.87 -34.74
C GLY A 64 -6.13 -10.87 -33.36
N ILE A 65 -5.63 -10.03 -32.43
CA ILE A 65 -6.10 -9.90 -31.05
C ILE A 65 -6.75 -8.56 -30.73
N LYS A 66 -6.85 -7.63 -31.69
CA LYS A 66 -7.34 -6.26 -31.46
C LYS A 66 -8.64 -6.21 -30.65
N ASP A 67 -9.66 -6.97 -31.03
CA ASP A 67 -10.95 -6.96 -30.34
C ASP A 67 -10.85 -7.47 -28.89
N SER A 68 -10.02 -8.49 -28.66
CA SER A 68 -9.75 -9.01 -27.31
C SER A 68 -8.97 -7.99 -26.48
N TRP A 69 -8.02 -7.31 -27.12
CA TRP A 69 -7.20 -6.29 -26.50
C TRP A 69 -8.02 -5.06 -26.08
N ASP A 70 -8.86 -4.54 -26.98
CA ASP A 70 -9.76 -3.42 -26.73
C ASP A 70 -10.77 -3.75 -25.62
N LEU A 71 -11.28 -4.99 -25.58
CA LEU A 71 -12.16 -5.46 -24.51
C LEU A 71 -11.46 -5.48 -23.15
N LEU A 72 -10.19 -5.94 -23.11
CA LEU A 72 -9.40 -5.95 -21.88
C LEU A 72 -9.14 -4.53 -21.38
N ASP A 73 -8.69 -3.64 -22.28
CA ASP A 73 -8.38 -2.24 -21.96
C ASP A 73 -9.61 -1.48 -21.43
N SER A 74 -10.73 -1.56 -22.16
CA SER A 74 -11.98 -0.90 -21.76
C SER A 74 -12.53 -1.41 -20.43
N SER A 75 -12.53 -2.73 -20.23
CA SER A 75 -13.03 -3.34 -18.99
C SER A 75 -12.20 -2.95 -17.77
N LEU A 76 -10.86 -2.98 -17.89
CA LEU A 76 -9.97 -2.60 -16.80
C LEU A 76 -9.98 -1.09 -16.54
N SER A 77 -10.02 -0.27 -17.59
CA SER A 77 -10.14 1.19 -17.47
C SER A 77 -11.41 1.58 -16.72
N GLN A 78 -12.57 1.02 -17.11
CA GLN A 78 -13.84 1.26 -16.42
C GLN A 78 -13.79 0.81 -14.95
N PHE A 79 -13.22 -0.36 -14.70
CA PHE A 79 -13.05 -0.87 -13.34
C PHE A 79 -12.20 0.07 -12.47
N PHE A 80 -11.07 0.56 -12.96
CA PHE A 80 -10.23 1.49 -12.20
C PHE A 80 -10.86 2.88 -12.06
N GLU A 81 -11.63 3.34 -13.04
CA GLU A 81 -12.42 4.56 -12.92
C GLU A 81 -13.42 4.44 -11.76
N ILE A 82 -14.19 3.36 -11.71
CA ILE A 82 -15.13 3.06 -10.62
C ILE A 82 -14.39 3.01 -9.28
N LEU A 83 -13.31 2.25 -9.19
CA LEU A 83 -12.51 2.15 -7.96
C LEU A 83 -12.01 3.51 -7.49
N SER A 84 -11.53 4.35 -8.41
CA SER A 84 -10.99 5.67 -8.08
C SER A 84 -12.05 6.66 -7.60
N SER A 85 -13.31 6.47 -8.00
CA SER A 85 -14.45 7.29 -7.61
C SER A 85 -14.92 7.00 -6.18
N GLN A 86 -14.54 5.84 -5.61
CA GLN A 86 -14.87 5.47 -4.24
C GLN A 86 -13.92 6.18 -3.26
N LYS A 87 -14.48 6.84 -2.24
CA LYS A 87 -13.70 7.57 -1.22
C LYS A 87 -12.82 6.66 -0.35
N ILE A 88 -13.12 5.37 -0.30
CA ILE A 88 -12.38 4.34 0.44
C ILE A 88 -12.52 3.04 -0.37
N TRP A 89 -11.50 2.18 -0.38
CA TRP A 89 -11.56 0.77 -0.83
C TRP A 89 -12.51 -0.10 0.02
N ASN A 90 -13.53 0.51 0.62
CA ASN A 90 -14.56 -0.12 1.44
C ASN A 90 -15.72 -0.65 0.58
N SER A 91 -15.47 -0.83 -0.73
CA SER A 91 -16.53 -1.13 -1.68
C SER A 91 -16.74 -2.63 -1.78
N SER A 92 -17.46 -3.16 -0.81
CA SER A 92 -18.21 -4.43 -0.92
C SER A 92 -19.12 -4.50 -2.16
N ASN A 93 -19.31 -3.37 -2.86
CA ASN A 93 -20.14 -3.24 -4.05
C ASN A 93 -19.38 -3.12 -5.38
N VAL A 94 -18.04 -3.11 -5.38
CA VAL A 94 -17.28 -3.16 -6.65
C VAL A 94 -16.97 -4.62 -6.94
N SER A 95 -17.39 -5.10 -8.11
CA SER A 95 -17.00 -6.41 -8.62
C SER A 95 -15.84 -6.27 -9.61
N PHE A 96 -14.93 -7.25 -9.58
CA PHE A 96 -13.94 -7.36 -10.63
C PHE A 96 -14.61 -7.77 -11.96
N PRO A 97 -14.20 -7.22 -13.11
CA PRO A 97 -14.74 -7.62 -14.40
C PRO A 97 -14.64 -9.13 -14.66
N THR A 98 -15.72 -9.70 -15.17
CA THR A 98 -15.77 -11.11 -15.58
C THR A 98 -15.52 -11.24 -17.08
N ASN A 99 -15.19 -12.46 -17.53
CA ASN A 99 -15.01 -12.78 -18.96
C ASN A 99 -13.92 -11.98 -19.69
N LEU A 100 -12.87 -11.55 -18.97
CA LEU A 100 -11.73 -10.91 -19.59
C LEU A 100 -11.00 -11.91 -20.52
N PRO A 101 -10.59 -11.50 -21.73
CA PRO A 101 -9.98 -12.38 -22.74
C PRO A 101 -8.49 -12.64 -22.46
N ILE A 102 -8.12 -12.85 -21.19
CA ILE A 102 -6.73 -13.00 -20.74
C ILE A 102 -6.06 -14.20 -21.42
N ASP A 103 -6.72 -15.35 -21.46
CA ASP A 103 -6.15 -16.58 -22.02
C ASP A 103 -5.99 -16.50 -23.55
N THR A 104 -6.95 -15.86 -24.23
CA THR A 104 -6.86 -15.59 -25.67
C THR A 104 -5.66 -14.72 -25.99
N ILE A 105 -5.50 -13.60 -25.28
CA ILE A 105 -4.36 -12.70 -25.47
C ILE A 105 -3.05 -13.41 -25.11
N LYS A 106 -3.02 -14.14 -23.99
CA LYS A 106 -1.84 -14.89 -23.55
C LYS A 106 -1.37 -15.87 -24.63
N THR A 107 -2.28 -16.66 -25.18
CA THR A 107 -1.98 -17.66 -26.22
C THR A 107 -1.36 -17.00 -27.45
N PHE A 108 -1.95 -15.91 -27.93
CA PHE A 108 -1.40 -15.15 -29.06
C PHE A 108 -0.01 -14.57 -28.76
N ILE A 109 0.21 -14.02 -27.57
CA ILE A 109 1.51 -13.45 -27.20
C ILE A 109 2.58 -14.55 -27.08
N GLU A 110 2.19 -15.74 -26.63
CA GLU A 110 3.08 -16.90 -26.54
C GLU A 110 3.44 -17.44 -27.92
N ASP A 111 2.47 -17.54 -28.83
CA ASP A 111 2.62 -18.24 -30.12
C ASP A 111 3.07 -17.32 -31.27
N GLU A 112 2.54 -16.10 -31.35
CA GLU A 112 2.65 -15.25 -32.54
C GLU A 112 3.46 -13.96 -32.32
N TYR A 113 3.45 -13.40 -31.11
CA TYR A 113 4.11 -12.12 -30.83
C TYR A 113 5.60 -12.28 -30.52
N GLN A 114 6.47 -11.75 -31.39
CA GLN A 114 7.94 -11.92 -31.32
C GLN A 114 8.69 -10.65 -30.89
N GLU A 115 7.99 -9.59 -30.48
CA GLU A 115 8.62 -8.33 -30.11
C GLU A 115 9.20 -8.36 -28.68
N ASN A 116 10.03 -7.37 -28.36
CA ASN A 116 10.77 -7.31 -27.10
C ASN A 116 9.85 -7.18 -25.87
N GLN A 117 8.66 -6.62 -26.06
CA GLN A 117 7.66 -6.38 -25.02
C GLN A 117 6.90 -7.64 -24.61
N ARG A 118 7.14 -8.78 -25.29
CA ARG A 118 6.44 -10.05 -25.03
C ARG A 118 6.42 -10.42 -23.55
N ASN A 119 7.56 -10.37 -22.87
CA ASN A 119 7.65 -10.73 -21.45
C ASN A 119 6.91 -9.74 -20.55
N ASP A 120 6.93 -8.45 -20.90
CA ASP A 120 6.24 -7.42 -20.12
C ASP A 120 4.71 -7.58 -20.23
N ILE A 121 4.22 -7.93 -21.42
CA ILE A 121 2.80 -8.25 -21.66
C ILE A 121 2.40 -9.51 -20.87
N LEU A 122 3.20 -10.58 -20.92
CA LEU A 122 2.90 -11.81 -20.18
C LEU A 122 2.90 -11.59 -18.66
N ASN A 123 3.83 -10.78 -18.14
CA ASN A 123 3.84 -10.39 -16.74
C ASN A 123 2.60 -9.58 -16.39
N PHE A 124 2.22 -8.61 -17.22
CA PHE A 124 0.99 -7.84 -17.01
C PHE A 124 -0.26 -8.74 -16.96
N LEU A 125 -0.40 -9.69 -17.90
CA LEU A 125 -1.53 -10.64 -17.90
C LEU A 125 -1.56 -11.49 -16.63
N LYS A 126 -0.40 -11.89 -16.10
CA LYS A 126 -0.28 -12.61 -14.82
C LYS A 126 -0.73 -11.75 -13.64
N GLU A 127 -0.34 -10.48 -13.60
CA GLU A 127 -0.78 -9.55 -12.54
C GLU A 127 -2.31 -9.35 -12.57
N ILE A 128 -2.94 -9.31 -13.75
CA ILE A 128 -4.41 -9.29 -13.85
C ILE A 128 -5.02 -10.58 -13.26
N GLN A 129 -4.42 -11.75 -13.52
CA GLN A 129 -4.91 -13.01 -12.98
C GLN A 129 -4.80 -13.07 -11.44
N ILE A 130 -3.69 -12.58 -10.88
CA ILE A 130 -3.52 -12.46 -9.43
C ILE A 130 -4.59 -11.54 -8.88
N LEU A 131 -4.72 -10.34 -9.46
CA LEU A 131 -5.72 -9.37 -9.04
C LEU A 131 -7.13 -9.96 -9.09
N LYS A 132 -7.52 -10.63 -10.18
CA LYS A 132 -8.82 -11.31 -10.32
C LYS A 132 -9.06 -12.33 -9.22
N THR A 133 -8.06 -13.15 -8.92
CA THR A 133 -8.18 -14.26 -7.96
C THR A 133 -8.35 -13.72 -6.55
N ASP A 134 -7.54 -12.75 -6.18
CA ASP A 134 -7.43 -12.27 -4.80
C ASP A 134 -8.32 -11.07 -4.51
N PHE A 135 -8.98 -10.49 -5.52
CA PHE A 135 -9.74 -9.24 -5.40
C PHE A 135 -10.74 -9.24 -4.24
N HIS A 136 -11.40 -10.37 -4.01
CA HIS A 136 -12.38 -10.54 -2.95
C HIS A 136 -11.80 -10.38 -1.54
N GLU A 137 -10.49 -10.60 -1.36
CA GLU A 137 -9.79 -10.44 -0.09
C GLU A 137 -9.21 -9.02 0.10
N TYR A 138 -9.10 -8.24 -0.97
CA TYR A 138 -8.42 -6.94 -0.97
C TYR A 138 -9.02 -5.94 0.04
N PRO A 139 -10.35 -5.79 0.15
CA PRO A 139 -10.94 -4.89 1.14
C PRO A 139 -10.51 -5.22 2.57
N ASN A 140 -10.57 -6.50 2.96
CA ASN A 140 -10.19 -6.97 4.29
C ASN A 140 -8.68 -6.81 4.55
N LYS A 141 -7.82 -7.06 3.55
CA LYS A 141 -6.36 -6.83 3.69
C LYS A 141 -6.04 -5.34 3.90
N LEU A 142 -6.70 -4.46 3.16
CA LEU A 142 -6.52 -3.01 3.27
C LEU A 142 -7.10 -2.45 4.58
N GLU A 143 -8.23 -2.98 5.05
CA GLU A 143 -8.81 -2.62 6.35
C GLU A 143 -7.85 -2.94 7.49
N LYS A 144 -7.33 -4.16 7.55
CA LYS A 144 -6.34 -4.56 8.58
C LYS A 144 -5.06 -3.74 8.52
N MET A 145 -4.58 -3.42 7.32
CA MET A 145 -3.44 -2.50 7.17
C MET A 145 -3.77 -1.13 7.76
N ASN A 146 -4.95 -0.57 7.49
CA ASN A 146 -5.35 0.72 8.05
C ASN A 146 -5.43 0.67 9.58
N GLU A 147 -5.97 -0.40 10.16
CA GLU A 147 -6.00 -0.59 11.61
C GLU A 147 -4.59 -0.60 12.23
N ALA A 148 -3.67 -1.34 11.63
CA ALA A 148 -2.26 -1.38 12.06
C ALA A 148 -1.59 0.00 11.92
N MET A 149 -1.85 0.72 10.82
CA MET A 149 -1.34 2.09 10.62
C MET A 149 -1.91 3.08 11.65
N GLU A 150 -3.18 2.94 12.05
CA GLU A 150 -3.79 3.78 13.09
C GLU A 150 -3.21 3.49 14.49
N LYS A 151 -2.86 2.22 14.80
CA LYS A 151 -2.11 1.89 16.02
C LYS A 151 -0.75 2.61 16.04
N MET A 152 -0.03 2.59 14.92
CA MET A 152 1.26 3.26 14.78
C MET A 152 1.13 4.78 14.99
N LYS A 153 0.15 5.42 14.35
CA LYS A 153 -0.10 6.88 14.51
C LYS A 153 -0.38 7.26 15.97
N ARG A 154 -1.28 6.55 16.65
CA ARG A 154 -1.60 6.83 18.07
C ARG A 154 -0.37 6.76 18.96
N TRP A 155 0.47 5.76 18.76
CA TRP A 155 1.71 5.62 19.52
C TRP A 155 2.73 6.73 19.23
N GLU A 156 2.84 7.18 17.98
CA GLU A 156 3.66 8.34 17.63
C GLU A 156 3.16 9.62 18.32
N ASP A 157 1.83 9.84 18.32
CA ASP A 157 1.19 10.98 18.98
C ASP A 157 1.39 10.96 20.51
N GLU A 158 1.30 9.77 21.13
CA GLU A 158 1.55 9.57 22.57
C GLU A 158 3.02 9.82 22.93
N LYS A 159 3.97 9.41 22.07
CA LYS A 159 5.39 9.72 22.25
C LYS A 159 5.72 11.22 22.11
N MET A 160 4.95 11.96 21.31
CA MET A 160 5.13 13.41 21.14
C MET A 160 4.48 14.26 22.23
N ASN A 161 3.68 13.67 23.12
CA ASN A 161 3.18 14.33 24.32
C ASN A 161 4.08 13.99 25.52
N PRO A 162 5.21 14.70 25.75
CA PRO A 162 5.77 14.69 27.09
C PRO A 162 4.71 15.35 27.98
N VAL A 163 4.16 14.62 28.94
CA VAL A 163 3.52 15.23 30.10
C VAL A 163 4.61 16.05 30.79
N LYS A 164 4.83 17.28 30.34
CA LYS A 164 5.48 18.30 31.14
C LYS A 164 4.46 18.70 32.19
N THR A 165 4.41 17.96 33.28
CA THR A 165 4.11 18.59 34.56
C THR A 165 5.23 19.61 34.77
N MET A 166 5.00 20.85 34.34
CA MET A 166 5.76 21.99 34.83
C MET A 166 5.50 22.03 36.33
N VAL A 167 6.44 21.52 37.11
CA VAL A 167 6.49 21.83 38.54
C VAL A 167 6.91 23.29 38.59
N ASP A 168 5.93 24.17 38.78
CA ASP A 168 6.21 25.56 39.09
C ASP A 168 6.72 25.60 40.55
N CYS A 169 8.03 25.75 40.72
CA CYS A 169 8.65 25.86 42.03
C CYS A 169 8.25 27.14 42.78
N PHE A 170 7.38 27.98 42.22
CA PHE A 170 6.86 29.17 42.89
C PHE A 170 5.82 28.86 43.98
N GLU A 171 5.16 27.69 43.94
CA GLU A 171 4.06 27.36 44.88
C GLU A 171 4.44 26.36 46.00
N MET A 172 5.67 25.84 46.01
CA MET A 172 6.16 24.98 47.10
C MET A 172 7.28 25.67 47.88
N GLU A 173 7.04 25.91 49.17
CA GLU A 173 8.08 26.29 50.13
C GLU A 173 9.26 25.33 50.03
N CYS A 174 10.35 25.80 49.42
CA CYS A 174 11.60 25.07 49.32
C CYS A 174 12.27 25.00 50.70
N ASN A 175 11.87 24.03 51.53
CA ASN A 175 12.52 23.71 52.81
C ASN A 175 13.82 22.89 52.64
N ALA A 176 14.33 22.75 51.40
CA ALA A 176 15.62 22.13 51.15
C ALA A 176 16.74 23.17 51.32
N SER A 177 17.36 23.21 52.50
CA SER A 177 18.57 24.01 52.74
C SER A 177 19.72 23.44 51.90
N LEU A 178 20.04 24.11 50.78
CA LEU A 178 21.18 23.79 49.93
C LEU A 178 22.47 24.21 50.66
N LYS A 179 23.27 23.22 51.09
CA LYS A 179 24.65 23.48 51.52
C LYS A 179 25.51 23.78 50.29
N LEU A 180 25.98 25.03 50.19
CA LEU A 180 26.99 25.41 49.23
C LEU A 180 28.31 24.69 49.57
N PRO A 181 29.05 24.15 48.59
CA PRO A 181 30.37 23.61 48.83
C PRO A 181 31.33 24.73 49.24
N GLU A 182 32.17 24.46 50.25
CA GLU A 182 33.16 25.41 50.75
C GLU A 182 34.14 25.78 49.63
N ALA A 183 34.31 27.09 49.43
CA ALA A 183 35.28 27.62 48.48
C ALA A 183 36.68 27.17 48.90
N SER A 184 37.35 26.43 48.02
CA SER A 184 38.75 26.04 48.21
C SER A 184 39.64 27.26 47.98
N ASN A 185 40.38 27.66 49.01
CA ASN A 185 41.47 28.65 48.93
C ASN A 185 42.72 28.04 48.29
#